data_AF-A0A966W1U7-F1
#
_entry.id   AF-A0A966W1U7-F1
#
_cell.length_a   1.000
_cell.length_b   1.000
_cell.length_c   1.000
_cell.angle_alpha   90.00
_cell.angle_beta   90.00
_cell.angle_gamma   90.00
#
_symmetry.space_group_name_H-M   'P 1'
#
loop_
_entity.id
_entity.type
_entity.pdbx_description
1 polymer ?
#
loop_
_entity_poly.entity_id
_entity_poly.type
_entity_poly.pdbx_seq_one_letter_code
_entity_poly.pdbx_strand_id
1 'polypeptide(L)' 'NTGKVASLNFVNRLHDAGVLTVPSGTQVVRFLPALNLRREDVAEGLALITGVVRAVA' A
#
# COMPACT_ATOMS: atom_id res chain seq x y z
N ASN A 1 9.17 -19.47 0.86
CA ASN A 1 9.56 -18.07 1.14
C ASN A 1 10.66 -17.65 0.17
N THR A 2 10.32 -17.41 -1.10
CA THR A 2 11.30 -17.22 -2.19
C THR A 2 11.63 -15.74 -2.37
N GLY A 3 12.67 -15.25 -1.67
CA GLY A 3 13.55 -14.13 -2.07
C GLY A 3 12.98 -12.79 -2.56
N LYS A 4 11.68 -12.52 -2.49
CA LYS A 4 11.09 -11.27 -2.95
C LYS A 4 11.32 -10.17 -1.91
N VAL A 5 11.85 -9.04 -2.38
CA VAL A 5 12.06 -7.81 -1.62
C VAL A 5 10.80 -7.45 -0.82
N ALA A 6 10.95 -7.10 0.46
CA ALA A 6 9.83 -6.84 1.38
C ALA A 6 8.88 -5.76 0.84
N SER A 7 9.43 -4.66 0.31
CA SER A 7 8.65 -3.60 -0.34
C SER A 7 7.80 -4.12 -1.50
N LEU A 8 8.35 -5.01 -2.36
CA LEU A 8 7.59 -5.61 -3.46
C LEU A 8 6.48 -6.54 -2.96
N ASN A 9 6.73 -7.33 -1.91
CA ASN A 9 5.68 -8.17 -1.33
C ASN A 9 4.53 -7.32 -0.79
N PHE A 10 4.86 -6.23 -0.09
CA PHE A 10 3.87 -5.34 0.51
C PHE A 10 3.08 -4.55 -0.55
N VAL A 11 3.75 -4.07 -1.60
CA VAL A 11 3.10 -3.40 -2.73
C VAL A 11 2.09 -4.31 -3.42
N ASN A 12 2.41 -5.58 -3.65
CA ASN A 12 1.46 -6.52 -4.27
C ASN A 12 0.20 -6.71 -3.41
N ARG A 13 0.36 -6.83 -2.08
CA ARG A 13 -0.79 -6.93 -1.17
C ARG A 13 -1.67 -5.68 -1.17
N LEU A 14 -1.05 -4.50 -1.26
CA LEU A 14 -1.78 -3.24 -1.40
C LEU A 14 -2.53 -3.18 -2.73
N HIS A 15 -1.92 -3.64 -3.83
CA HIS A 15 -2.57 -3.72 -5.13
C HIS A 15 -3.76 -4.68 -5.12
N ASP A 16 -3.62 -5.86 -4.50
CA ASP A 16 -4.72 -6.83 -4.33
C ASP A 16 -5.89 -6.24 -3.51
N ALA A 17 -5.59 -5.33 -2.57
CA ALA A 17 -6.58 -4.59 -1.79
C ALA A 17 -7.13 -3.35 -2.50
N GLY A 18 -6.76 -3.09 -3.76
CA GLY A 18 -7.25 -1.96 -4.56
C GLY A 18 -6.47 -0.65 -4.40
N VAL A 19 -5.32 -0.66 -3.72
CA VAL A 19 -4.51 0.53 -3.45
C VAL A 19 -3.21 0.51 -4.28
N LEU A 20 -3.14 1.36 -5.31
CA LEU A 20 -1.96 1.45 -6.17
C LEU A 20 -0.83 2.25 -5.49
N THR A 21 0.33 1.59 -5.35
CA THR A 21 1.55 2.15 -4.76
C THR A 21 2.79 1.70 -5.52
N VAL A 22 3.94 2.32 -5.21
CA VAL A 22 5.23 1.96 -5.82
C VAL A 22 6.28 1.65 -4.75
N PRO A 23 7.14 0.63 -4.97
CA PRO A 23 8.25 0.34 -4.07
C PRO A 23 9.35 1.40 -4.22
N SER A 24 10.08 1.64 -3.15
CA SER A 24 11.25 2.52 -3.11
C SER A 24 12.39 1.82 -2.37
N GLY A 25 13.26 1.14 -3.11
CA GLY A 25 14.28 0.30 -2.48
C GLY A 25 13.65 -0.91 -1.79
N THR A 26 14.32 -1.46 -0.77
CA THR A 26 13.97 -2.78 -0.24
C THR A 26 12.92 -2.81 0.87
N GLN A 27 12.77 -1.71 1.59
CA GLN A 27 11.95 -1.62 2.81
C GLN A 27 10.96 -0.46 2.82
N VAL A 28 10.90 0.35 1.75
CA VAL A 28 10.04 1.54 1.69
C VAL A 28 9.02 1.39 0.57
N VAL A 29 7.79 1.83 0.85
CA VAL A 29 6.68 1.95 -0.11
C VAL A 29 6.26 3.41 -0.17
N ARG A 30 6.03 3.94 -1.38
CA ARG A 30 5.58 5.31 -1.60
C ARG A 30 4.11 5.33 -2.00
N PHE A 31 3.38 6.22 -1.34
CA PHE A 31 2.03 6.60 -1.72
C PHE A 31 2.13 7.90 -2.53
N LEU A 32 1.56 7.89 -3.73
CA LEU A 32 1.51 9.04 -4.63
C LEU A 32 0.04 9.37 -4.93
N PRO A 33 -0.73 9.80 -3.91
CA PRO A 33 -2.12 10.16 -4.07
C PRO A 33 -2.28 11.37 -5.00
N ALA A 34 -3.42 11.45 -5.69
CA ALA A 34 -3.76 12.63 -6.47
C ALA A 34 -4.01 13.84 -5.54
N LEU A 35 -3.51 15.02 -5.93
CA LEU A 35 -3.60 16.24 -5.09
C LEU A 35 -5.04 16.77 -4.92
N ASN A 36 -5.99 16.23 -5.68
CA ASN A 36 -7.40 16.59 -5.68
C ASN A 36 -8.30 15.55 -4.98
N LEU A 37 -7.73 14.68 -4.13
CA LEU A 37 -8.51 13.73 -3.34
C LEU A 37 -9.48 14.44 -2.39
N ARG A 38 -10.67 13.87 -2.28
CA ARG A 38 -11.66 14.31 -1.31
C ARG A 38 -11.42 13.57 0.01
N ARG A 39 -12.02 14.06 1.10
CA ARG A 39 -11.80 13.47 2.43
C ARG A 39 -12.32 12.04 2.51
N GLU A 40 -13.43 11.76 1.84
CA GLU A 40 -14.02 10.43 1.73
C GLU A 40 -13.07 9.43 1.06
N ASP A 41 -12.39 9.84 -0.02
CA ASP A 41 -11.46 8.99 -0.76
C ASP A 41 -10.21 8.67 0.10
N VAL A 42 -9.75 9.64 0.90
CA VAL A 42 -8.65 9.44 1.85
C VAL A 42 -9.04 8.46 2.95
N ALA A 43 -10.27 8.57 3.48
CA ALA A 43 -10.76 7.69 4.54
C ALA A 43 -10.88 6.24 4.04
N GLU A 44 -11.41 6.05 2.83
CA GLU A 44 -11.47 4.74 2.18
C GLU A 44 -10.07 4.15 1.96
N GLY A 45 -9.16 4.92 1.35
CA GLY A 45 -7.79 4.48 1.11
C GLY A 45 -7.05 4.10 2.40
N LEU A 46 -7.22 4.90 3.47
CA LEU A 46 -6.60 4.62 4.77
C LEU A 46 -7.16 3.36 5.43
N ALA A 47 -8.47 3.08 5.27
CA ALA A 47 -9.09 1.85 5.78
C ALA A 47 -8.50 0.61 5.09
N LEU A 48 -8.34 0.65 3.76
CA LEU A 48 -7.73 -0.44 2.98
C LEU A 48 -6.26 -0.66 3.39
N ILE A 49 -5.46 0.41 3.48
CA ILE A 49 -4.06 0.34 3.92
C ILE A 49 -3.96 -0.27 5.32
N THR A 50 -4.81 0.19 6.25
CA THR A 50 -4.83 -0.32 7.63
C THR A 50 -5.18 -1.81 7.67
N GLY A 51 -6.14 -2.25 6.84
CA GLY A 51 -6.48 -3.66 6.71
C GLY A 51 -5.30 -4.52 6.29
N VAL A 52 -4.54 -4.08 5.28
CA VAL A 52 -3.33 -4.79 4.81
C VAL A 52 -2.24 -4.83 5.88
N VAL A 53 -1.98 -3.72 6.58
CA VAL A 53 -0.99 -3.66 7.68
C VAL A 53 -1.35 -4.65 8.80
N ARG A 54 -2.64 -4.69 9.19
CA ARG A 54 -3.10 -5.60 10.25
C ARG A 54 -3.01 -7.08 9.86
N ALA A 55 -3.07 -7.41 8.57
CA ALA A 55 -2.96 -8.78 8.10
C ALA A 55 -1.52 -9.31 8.07
N VAL A 56 -0.52 -8.45 8.26
CA VAL A 56 0.91 -8.83 8.29
C VAL A 56 1.58 -8.62 9.64
N ALA A 57 0.92 -7.90 10.56
CA ALA A 57 1.36 -7.68 11.94
C ALA A 57 0.88 -8.84 12.84
#